data_AF-A0A0G3ET18-F1
#
_entry.id   AF-A0A0G3ET18-F1
#
_cell.length_a   1.000
_cell.length_b   1.000
_cell.length_c   1.000
_cell.angle_alpha   90.00
_cell.angle_beta   90.00
_cell.angle_gamma   90.00
#
_symmetry.space_group_name_H-M   'P 1'
#
loop_
_entity.id
_entity.type
_entity.pdbx_description
1 polymer ?
#
loop_
_entity_poly.entity_id
_entity_poly.type
_entity_poly.pdbx_seq_one_letter_code
_entity_poly.pdbx_strand_id
1 'polypeptide(L)'
;MTDEEALTTLIDSALKTIEGNQGIKRAAESLHQQCASGRFNTERATEVFKIAVDNAVWEMIKDRPVRSSMYRDYRKSGLGVVYARQLTEEFKDHSGARDQRPPRRFLRFLLGA
;
A
#
# COMPACT_ATOMS: atom_id res chain seq x y z
N MET A 1 7.76 23.15 -9.05
CA MET A 1 7.57 21.78 -8.59
C MET A 1 7.72 21.78 -7.09
N THR A 2 6.66 21.52 -6.35
CA THR A 2 6.73 21.37 -4.89
C THR A 2 7.34 20.03 -4.52
N ASP A 3 7.84 19.88 -3.30
CA ASP A 3 8.38 18.60 -2.81
C ASP A 3 7.30 17.49 -2.85
N GLU A 4 6.04 17.86 -2.64
CA GLU A 4 4.89 16.95 -2.71
C GLU A 4 4.60 16.48 -4.15
N GLU A 5 4.67 17.37 -5.14
CA GLU A 5 4.53 17.02 -6.57
C GLU A 5 5.63 16.07 -7.02
N ALA A 6 6.87 16.30 -6.55
CA ALA A 6 8.00 15.43 -6.86
C ALA A 6 7.80 14.01 -6.27
N LEU A 7 7.30 13.92 -5.03
CA LEU A 7 7.03 12.63 -4.38
C LEU A 7 5.84 11.91 -5.01
N THR A 8 4.80 12.63 -5.39
CA THR A 8 3.66 12.09 -6.16
C THR A 8 4.15 11.47 -7.47
N THR A 9 4.97 12.21 -8.22
CA THR A 9 5.58 11.73 -9.48
C THR A 9 6.46 10.50 -9.26
N LEU A 10 7.22 10.47 -8.15
CA LEU A 10 8.03 9.31 -7.78
C LEU A 10 7.16 8.06 -7.54
N ILE A 11 6.06 8.20 -6.78
CA ILE A 11 5.14 7.08 -6.49
C ILE A 11 4.50 6.60 -7.78
N ASP A 12 3.95 7.50 -8.60
CA ASP A 12 3.34 7.14 -9.89
C ASP A 12 4.31 6.40 -10.80
N SER A 13 5.56 6.86 -10.86
CA SER A 13 6.61 6.22 -11.66
C SER A 13 6.96 4.85 -11.10
N ALA A 14 7.09 4.73 -9.78
CA ALA A 14 7.37 3.47 -9.10
C ALA A 14 6.27 2.43 -9.35
N LEU A 15 5.00 2.82 -9.27
CA LEU A 15 3.86 1.93 -9.52
C LEU A 15 3.77 1.49 -10.98
N LYS A 16 4.24 2.31 -11.93
CA LYS A 16 4.29 1.98 -13.37
C LYS A 16 5.42 1.02 -13.75
N THR A 17 6.39 0.77 -12.88
CA THR A 17 7.43 -0.24 -13.11
C THR A 17 6.83 -1.65 -13.19
N ILE A 18 7.58 -2.60 -13.75
CA ILE A 18 7.14 -4.01 -13.81
C ILE A 18 6.98 -4.57 -12.39
N GLU A 19 7.97 -4.30 -11.54
CA GLU A 19 8.03 -4.75 -10.15
C GLU A 19 6.90 -4.14 -9.31
N GLY A 20 6.66 -2.83 -9.45
CA GLY A 20 5.56 -2.14 -8.79
C GLY A 20 4.20 -2.71 -9.17
N ASN A 21 3.93 -2.83 -10.48
CA ASN A 21 2.69 -3.42 -10.99
C ASN A 21 2.49 -4.87 -10.51
N GLN A 22 3.54 -5.69 -10.51
CA GLN A 22 3.47 -7.06 -9.98
C GLN A 22 3.16 -7.07 -8.48
N GLY A 23 3.75 -6.16 -7.71
CA GLY A 23 3.46 -5.97 -6.29
C GLY A 23 1.99 -5.67 -6.02
N ILE A 24 1.41 -4.72 -6.77
CA ILE A 24 -0.02 -4.37 -6.67
C ILE A 24 -0.92 -5.54 -7.05
N LYS A 25 -0.60 -6.27 -8.14
CA LYS A 25 -1.38 -7.44 -8.57
C LYS A 25 -1.38 -8.56 -7.53
N ARG A 26 -0.22 -8.89 -6.96
CA ARG A 26 -0.11 -9.89 -5.88
C ARG A 26 -0.87 -9.47 -4.62
N ALA A 27 -0.85 -8.17 -4.29
CA ALA A 27 -1.66 -7.62 -3.22
C ALA A 27 -3.17 -7.83 -3.49
N ALA A 28 -3.64 -7.50 -4.69
CA ALA A 28 -5.03 -7.71 -5.09
C ALA A 28 -5.44 -9.19 -5.09
N GLU A 29 -4.60 -10.09 -5.61
CA GLU A 29 -4.84 -11.54 -5.59
C GLU A 29 -4.98 -12.07 -4.16
N SER A 30 -4.10 -11.64 -3.25
CA SER A 30 -4.19 -11.99 -1.82
C SER A 30 -5.49 -11.47 -1.18
N LEU A 31 -5.93 -10.27 -1.55
CA LEU A 31 -7.20 -9.72 -1.07
C LEU A 31 -8.41 -10.46 -1.63
N HIS A 32 -8.40 -10.86 -2.90
CA HIS A 32 -9.45 -11.72 -3.46
C HIS A 32 -9.57 -13.05 -2.72
N GLN A 33 -8.44 -13.69 -2.38
CA GLN A 33 -8.44 -14.91 -1.55
C GLN A 33 -9.03 -14.64 -0.16
N GLN A 34 -8.75 -13.48 0.44
CA GLN A 34 -9.37 -13.07 1.71
C GLN A 34 -10.87 -12.84 1.58
N CYS A 35 -11.34 -12.21 0.51
CA CYS A 35 -12.77 -12.05 0.21
C CYS A 35 -13.47 -13.40 0.09
N ALA A 36 -12.91 -14.33 -0.69
CA ALA A 36 -13.44 -15.68 -0.89
C ALA A 36 -13.50 -16.48 0.42
N SER A 37 -12.57 -16.20 1.34
CA SER A 37 -12.49 -16.87 2.65
C SER A 37 -13.35 -16.20 3.74
N GLY A 38 -14.10 -15.13 3.43
CA GLY A 38 -14.88 -14.40 4.45
C GLY A 38 -13.99 -13.65 5.46
N ARG A 39 -12.82 -13.16 5.03
CA ARG A 39 -11.80 -12.54 5.89
C ARG A 39 -11.43 -11.12 5.49
N PHE A 40 -12.10 -10.53 4.50
CA PHE A 40 -11.77 -9.20 4.04
C PHE A 40 -12.02 -8.13 5.11
N ASN A 41 -11.10 -7.18 5.19
CA ASN A 41 -11.17 -6.02 6.06
C ASN A 41 -10.42 -4.85 5.39
N THR A 42 -11.06 -3.69 5.32
CA THR A 42 -10.59 -2.50 4.61
C THR A 42 -9.31 -1.91 5.21
N GLU A 43 -9.19 -1.91 6.55
CA GLU A 43 -7.98 -1.44 7.24
C GLU A 43 -6.78 -2.33 6.88
N ARG A 44 -6.97 -3.66 6.91
CA ARG A 44 -5.95 -4.62 6.48
C ARG A 44 -5.64 -4.53 4.99
N ALA A 45 -6.63 -4.30 4.14
CA ALA A 45 -6.43 -4.10 2.70
C ALA A 45 -5.55 -2.87 2.43
N THR A 46 -5.81 -1.77 3.16
CA THR A 46 -4.99 -0.56 3.10
C THR A 46 -3.55 -0.85 3.52
N GLU A 47 -3.33 -1.64 4.59
CA GLU A 47 -1.98 -2.04 5.00
C GLU A 47 -1.26 -2.88 3.93
N VAL A 48 -1.96 -3.82 3.30
CA VAL A 48 -1.40 -4.67 2.23
C VAL A 48 -0.98 -3.83 1.03
N PHE A 49 -1.85 -2.93 0.55
CA PHE A 49 -1.49 -2.04 -0.56
C PHE A 49 -0.39 -1.06 -0.18
N LYS A 50 -0.37 -0.56 1.07
CA LYS A 50 0.69 0.30 1.56
C LYS A 50 2.05 -0.38 1.49
N ILE A 51 2.14 -1.64 1.90
CA ILE A 51 3.39 -2.42 1.78
C ILE A 51 3.81 -2.54 0.31
N ALA A 52 2.86 -2.78 -0.59
CA ALA A 52 3.16 -2.89 -2.02
C ALA A 52 3.67 -1.57 -2.61
N VAL A 53 3.05 -0.42 -2.26
CA VAL A 53 3.52 0.93 -2.66
C VAL A 53 4.89 1.24 -2.07
N ASP A 54 5.09 0.98 -0.77
CA ASP A 54 6.36 1.18 -0.07
C ASP A 54 7.50 0.40 -0.76
N ASN A 55 7.26 -0.86 -1.10
CA ASN A 55 8.23 -1.72 -1.79
C ASN A 55 8.53 -1.21 -3.21
N ALA A 56 7.49 -0.80 -3.96
CA ALA A 56 7.67 -0.26 -5.30
C ALA A 56 8.55 1.01 -5.28
N VAL A 57 8.28 1.93 -4.35
CA VAL A 57 9.08 3.16 -4.18
C VAL A 57 10.52 2.81 -3.80
N TRP A 58 10.72 1.88 -2.87
CA TRP A 58 12.06 1.45 -2.46
C TRP A 58 12.86 0.86 -3.63
N GLU A 59 12.24 -0.01 -4.42
CA GLU A 59 12.88 -0.61 -5.60
C GLU A 59 13.22 0.44 -6.66
N MET A 60 12.34 1.42 -6.90
CA MET A 60 12.57 2.50 -7.87
C MET A 60 13.80 3.37 -7.54
N ILE A 61 14.12 3.51 -6.25
CA ILE A 61 15.24 4.35 -5.79
C ILE A 61 16.45 3.53 -5.33
N LYS A 62 16.44 2.20 -5.48
CA LYS A 62 17.45 1.32 -4.86
C LYS A 62 18.89 1.62 -5.26
N ASP A 63 19.09 2.10 -6.49
CA ASP A 63 20.41 2.41 -7.06
C ASP A 63 20.79 3.90 -6.91
N ARG A 64 19.94 4.71 -6.27
CA ARG A 64 20.21 6.14 -6.05
C ARG A 64 21.16 6.32 -4.85
N PRO A 65 22.21 7.17 -4.95
CA PRO A 65 23.14 7.41 -3.84
C PRO A 65 22.47 7.93 -2.55
N VAL A 66 21.38 8.68 -2.70
CA VAL A 66 20.62 9.30 -1.59
C VAL A 66 19.32 8.56 -1.24
N ARG A 67 19.20 7.28 -1.63
CA ARG A 67 17.97 6.48 -1.47
C ARG A 67 17.38 6.53 -0.06
N SER A 68 18.22 6.49 0.97
CA SER A 68 17.76 6.50 2.36
C SER A 68 17.08 7.81 2.74
N SER A 69 17.58 8.96 2.26
CA SER A 69 16.91 10.24 2.50
C SER A 69 15.62 10.32 1.70
N MET A 70 15.67 10.00 0.40
CA MET A 70 14.48 10.00 -0.45
C MET A 70 13.35 9.14 0.13
N TYR A 71 13.68 7.93 0.58
CA TYR A 71 12.71 7.04 1.19
C TYR A 71 12.17 7.59 2.51
N ARG A 72 13.02 8.18 3.34
CA ARG A 72 12.60 8.82 4.59
C ARG A 72 11.65 9.98 4.33
N ASP A 73 11.92 10.80 3.33
CA ASP A 73 11.11 11.97 2.99
C ASP A 73 9.75 11.52 2.42
N TYR A 74 9.74 10.51 1.54
CA TYR A 74 8.54 9.80 1.13
C TYR A 74 7.73 9.27 2.33
N ARG A 75 8.38 8.56 3.27
CA ARG A 75 7.70 8.00 4.45
C ARG A 75 7.09 9.07 5.35
N LYS A 76 7.78 10.21 5.51
CA LYS A 76 7.28 11.35 6.30
C LYS A 76 6.12 12.06 5.64
N SER A 77 6.05 12.10 4.31
CA SER A 77 4.96 12.76 3.58
C SER A 77 3.59 12.14 3.83
N GLY A 78 3.52 10.86 4.20
CA GLY A 78 2.26 10.14 4.35
C GLY A 78 1.57 9.76 3.03
N LEU A 79 2.11 10.16 1.87
CA LEU A 79 1.51 9.91 0.55
C LEU A 79 1.33 8.41 0.25
N GLY A 80 2.24 7.55 0.73
CA GLY A 80 2.09 6.10 0.60
C GLY A 80 0.78 5.56 1.19
N VAL A 81 0.29 6.17 2.29
CA VAL A 81 -1.01 5.82 2.90
C VAL A 81 -2.16 6.32 2.03
N VAL A 82 -2.04 7.51 1.43
CA VAL A 82 -3.05 8.08 0.54
C VAL A 82 -3.25 7.18 -0.68
N TYR A 83 -2.17 6.81 -1.35
CA TYR A 83 -2.19 5.89 -2.48
C TYR A 83 -2.74 4.51 -2.10
N ALA A 84 -2.34 3.98 -0.94
CA ALA A 84 -2.86 2.70 -0.48
C ALA A 84 -4.38 2.71 -0.23
N ARG A 85 -4.92 3.82 0.27
CA ARG A 85 -6.37 4.00 0.43
C ARG A 85 -7.07 4.06 -0.92
N GLN A 86 -6.52 4.81 -1.88
CA GLN A 86 -7.06 4.88 -3.24
C GLN A 86 -7.13 3.48 -3.88
N LEU A 87 -6.02 2.72 -3.85
CA LEU A 87 -5.98 1.34 -4.33
C LEU A 87 -6.97 0.42 -3.60
N THR A 88 -7.21 0.66 -2.31
CA THR A 88 -8.20 -0.11 -1.53
C THR A 88 -9.62 0.18 -1.97
N GLU A 89 -9.96 1.46 -2.20
CA GLU A 89 -11.28 1.83 -2.71
C GLU A 89 -11.48 1.32 -4.14
N GLU A 90 -10.48 1.46 -5.01
CA GLU A 90 -10.50 0.88 -6.36
C GLU A 90 -10.74 -0.64 -6.30
N PHE A 91 -10.02 -1.36 -5.44
CA PHE A 91 -10.23 -2.79 -5.25
C PHE A 91 -11.67 -3.11 -4.85
N LYS A 92 -12.23 -2.38 -3.88
CA LYS A 92 -13.61 -2.57 -3.39
C LYS A 92 -14.64 -2.31 -4.49
N ASP A 93 -14.44 -1.25 -5.27
CA ASP A 93 -15.33 -0.89 -6.38
C ASP A 93 -15.34 -1.97 -7.46
N HIS A 94 -14.18 -2.53 -7.79
CA HIS A 94 -14.07 -3.60 -8.80
C HIS A 94 -14.57 -4.95 -8.29
N SER A 95 -14.36 -5.28 -7.02
CA SER A 95 -14.66 -6.61 -6.47
C SER A 95 -16.00 -6.69 -5.74
N GLY A 96 -16.65 -5.56 -5.47
CA GLY A 96 -17.82 -5.47 -4.58
C GLY A 96 -17.50 -5.84 -3.13
N ALA A 97 -16.23 -5.79 -2.71
CA ALA A 97 -15.82 -6.22 -1.38
C ALA A 97 -16.39 -5.29 -0.30
N ARG A 98 -16.85 -5.90 0.78
CA ARG A 98 -17.28 -5.22 2.00
C ARG A 98 -16.57 -5.83 3.19
N ASP A 99 -16.45 -5.08 4.27
CA ASP A 99 -15.89 -5.59 5.51
C ASP A 99 -16.68 -6.81 5.98
N GLN A 100 -16.00 -7.95 6.04
CA GLN A 100 -16.56 -9.22 6.51
C GLN A 100 -16.11 -9.55 7.93
N ARG A 101 -15.07 -8.86 8.41
CA ARG A 101 -14.56 -9.01 9.77
C ARG A 101 -14.26 -7.64 10.38
N PRO A 102 -14.62 -7.45 11.66
CA PRO A 102 -14.22 -6.25 12.37
C PRO A 102 -12.69 -6.18 12.46
N PRO A 103 -12.09 -4.98 12.38
CA PRO A 103 -10.66 -4.82 12.54
C PRO A 103 -10.23 -5.30 13.93
N ARG A 104 -9.10 -6.00 14.00
CA ARG A 104 -8.58 -6.63 15.24
C ARG A 104 -7.95 -5.61 16.20
N ARG A 105 -8.60 -4.47 16.43
CA ARG A 105 -8.10 -3.42 17.34
C ARG A 105 -8.02 -3.90 18.79
N PHE A 106 -8.94 -4.78 19.20
CA PHE A 106 -9.00 -5.31 20.56
C PHE A 106 -7.99 -6.40 20.89
N LEU A 107 -7.34 -7.03 19.90
CA LEU A 107 -6.37 -8.10 20.14
C LEU A 107 -4.92 -7.60 20.26
N ARG A 108 -4.64 -6.32 19.95
CA ARG A 108 -3.30 -5.74 20.18
C ARG A 108 -2.90 -5.74 21.65
N PHE A 109 -3.86 -5.56 22.56
CA PHE A 109 -3.61 -5.58 24.01
C PHE A 109 -3.29 -6.99 24.56
N LEU A 110 -3.71 -8.06 23.87
CA LEU A 110 -3.52 -9.45 24.31
C LEU A 110 -2.28 -10.12 23.70
N LEU A 111 -1.62 -9.50 22.72
CA LEU A 111 -0.46 -10.07 22.02
C LEU A 111 0.89 -9.48 22.43
N GLY A 112 0.93 -8.70 23.52
CA GLY A 112 2.16 -8.17 24.09
C GLY A 112 2.76 -7.04 23.25
N ALA A 113 2.50 -5.80 23.67
CA ALA A 113 3.43 -4.69 23.43
C ALA A 113 4.56 -4.77 24.46
#